data_AF-A0A946RIA7-F1
#
_entry.id   AF-A0A946RIA7-F1
#
_cell.length_a   1.000
_cell.length_b   1.000
_cell.length_c   1.000
_cell.angle_alpha   90.00
_cell.angle_beta   90.00
_cell.angle_gamma   90.00
#
_symmetry.space_group_name_H-M   'P 1'
#
loop_
_entity.id
_entity.type
_entity.pdbx_description
1 polymer ?
#
loop_
_entity_poly.entity_id
_entity_poly.type
_entity_poly.pdbx_seq_one_letter_code
_entity_poly.pdbx_strand_id
1 'polypeptide(L)' 'RIHHQWYPEELLLEGGISPDTISLLRQKGHKINFNKNSAGMGSLQSVMSKDGLFYGYSDPRRPGAKAVGVE' A
#
# COMPACT_ATOMS: atom_id res chain seq x y z
N ARG A 1 -1.44 -3.09 -0.33
CA ARG A 1 -0.88 -2.79 1.03
C ARG A 1 -1.68 -3.54 2.08
N ILE A 2 -1.14 -3.67 3.29
CA ILE A 2 -1.74 -4.37 4.44
C ILE A 2 -1.65 -3.44 5.66
N HIS A 3 -2.70 -3.36 6.49
CA HIS A 3 -2.72 -2.56 7.72
C HIS A 3 -3.53 -3.20 8.83
N HIS A 4 -3.06 -3.08 10.07
CA HIS A 4 -3.78 -3.47 11.29
C HIS A 4 -3.43 -2.45 12.38
N GLN A 5 -4.43 -1.90 13.06
CA GLN A 5 -4.27 -0.82 14.05
C GLN A 5 -4.74 -1.21 15.44
N TRP A 6 -4.69 -2.51 15.74
CA TRP A 6 -5.17 -3.14 16.98
C TRP A 6 -6.69 -3.09 17.15
N TYR A 7 -7.30 -1.91 17.16
CA TYR A 7 -8.75 -1.72 17.21
C TYR A 7 -9.25 -0.83 16.05
N PRO A 8 -10.31 -1.24 15.32
CA PRO A 8 -10.98 -2.54 15.39
C PRO A 8 -10.04 -3.70 15.02
N GLU A 9 -10.37 -4.90 15.50
CA GLU A 9 -9.60 -6.14 15.23
C GLU A 9 -9.87 -6.63 13.81
N GLU A 10 -9.31 -5.94 12.82
CA GLU A 10 -9.44 -6.26 11.41
C GLU A 10 -8.13 -6.03 10.65
N LEU A 11 -7.84 -6.91 9.71
CA LEU A 11 -6.72 -6.80 8.80
C LEU A 11 -7.20 -6.19 7.49
N LEU A 12 -6.85 -4.93 7.27
CA LEU A 12 -7.21 -4.19 6.07
C LEU A 12 -6.27 -4.56 4.91
N LEU A 13 -6.85 -5.04 3.82
CA LEU A 13 -6.13 -5.41 2.60
C LEU A 13 -6.59 -4.57 1.40
N GLU A 14 -5.63 -4.19 0.56
CA GLU A 14 -5.91 -3.72 -0.80
C GLU A 14 -5.84 -4.87 -1.82
N GLY A 15 -6.27 -4.60 -3.05
CA GLY A 15 -6.06 -5.50 -4.18
C GLY A 15 -4.58 -5.77 -4.46
N GLY A 16 -4.31 -6.91 -5.10
CA GLY A 16 -2.95 -7.36 -5.46
C GLY A 16 -2.31 -8.36 -4.47
N ILE A 17 -2.98 -8.69 -3.36
CA ILE A 17 -2.56 -9.78 -2.46
C ILE A 17 -3.10 -11.12 -3.00
N SER A 18 -2.24 -12.15 -3.06
CA SER A 18 -2.60 -13.48 -3.58
C SER A 18 -3.80 -14.09 -2.82
N PRO A 19 -4.76 -14.74 -3.53
CA PRO A 19 -5.85 -15.49 -2.90
C PRO A 19 -5.37 -16.56 -1.92
N ASP A 20 -4.24 -17.21 -2.20
CA ASP A 20 -3.65 -18.23 -1.31
C ASP A 20 -3.17 -17.59 -0.01
N THR A 21 -2.52 -16.43 -0.11
CA THR A 21 -2.09 -15.65 1.08
C THR A 21 -3.29 -15.21 1.91
N ILE A 22 -4.35 -14.72 1.27
CA ILE A 22 -5.60 -14.35 1.96
C ILE A 22 -6.20 -15.57 2.68
N SER A 23 -6.17 -16.75 2.05
CA SER A 23 -6.68 -17.99 2.64
C SER A 23 -5.86 -18.40 3.87
N LEU A 24 -4.53 -18.32 3.79
CA LEU A 24 -3.64 -18.58 4.93
C LEU A 24 -3.85 -17.59 6.08
N LEU A 25 -4.08 -16.32 5.79
CA LEU A 25 -4.35 -15.30 6.82
C LEU A 25 -5.69 -15.56 7.54
N ARG A 26 -6.72 -15.98 6.80
CA ARG A 26 -8.01 -16.41 7.40
C ARG A 26 -7.85 -17.64 8.28
N GLN A 27 -7.08 -18.64 7.84
CA GLN A 27 -6.79 -19.83 8.63
C GLN A 27 -6.06 -19.51 9.94
N LYS A 28 -5.25 -18.45 9.95
CA LYS A 28 -4.58 -17.93 11.15
C LYS A 28 -5.50 -17.11 12.07
N GLY A 29 -6.77 -16.93 11.72
CA GLY A 29 -7.77 -16.23 12.53
C GLY A 29 -7.94 -14.74 12.20
N HIS A 30 -7.26 -14.20 11.20
CA HIS A 30 -7.41 -12.79 10.85
C HIS A 30 -8.77 -12.50 10.20
N LYS A 31 -9.46 -11.48 10.71
CA LYS A 31 -10.67 -10.92 10.12
C LYS A 31 -10.28 -9.98 8.97
N ILE A 32 -10.42 -10.45 7.73
CA ILE A 32 -10.02 -9.69 6.55
C ILE A 32 -11.09 -8.67 6.18
N ASN A 33 -10.72 -7.40 6.20
CA ASN A 33 -11.49 -6.31 5.61
C ASN A 33 -10.82 -5.90 4.30
N PHE A 34 -11.52 -6.05 3.17
CA PHE A 34 -11.03 -5.48 1.92
C PHE A 34 -11.43 -4.01 1.89
N ASN A 35 -10.47 -3.13 1.61
CA ASN A 35 -10.77 -1.73 1.44
C ASN A 35 -11.63 -1.51 0.18
N LYS A 36 -12.95 -1.70 0.32
CA LYS A 36 -13.93 -1.56 -0.77
C LYS A 36 -14.33 -0.10 -1.00
N ASN A 37 -14.05 0.79 -0.04
CA ASN A 37 -14.64 2.12 0.03
C ASN A 37 -13.61 3.27 -0.07
N SER A 38 -12.30 3.02 -0.19
CA SER A 38 -11.27 4.06 -0.30
C SER A 38 -10.35 3.84 -1.50
N ALA A 39 -9.83 4.93 -2.06
CA ALA A 39 -8.90 5.00 -3.19
C ALA A 39 -7.51 4.37 -2.94
N GLY A 40 -7.43 3.39 -2.04
CA GLY A 40 -6.19 2.85 -1.49
C GLY A 40 -5.71 3.62 -0.25
N MET A 41 -4.94 2.94 0.60
CA MET A 41 -4.33 3.44 1.83
C MET A 41 -3.13 4.36 1.55
N GLY A 42 -3.23 5.64 1.92
CA GLY A 42 -2.12 6.61 1.87
C GLY A 42 -1.82 7.17 0.47
N SER A 43 -0.80 8.04 0.38
CA SER A 43 -0.26 8.58 -0.87
C SER A 43 1.25 8.78 -0.71
N LEU A 44 2.03 7.74 -1.00
CA LEU A 44 3.47 7.72 -0.80
C LEU A 44 4.18 8.51 -1.91
N GLN A 45 4.90 9.55 -1.52
CA GLN A 45 5.76 10.34 -2.39
C GLN A 45 7.17 10.25 -1.81
N SER A 46 8.10 9.64 -2.55
CA SER A 46 9.42 9.31 -2.01
C SER A 46 10.53 9.63 -3.00
N VAL A 47 11.68 10.03 -2.47
CA VAL A 47 12.92 10.19 -3.22
C VAL A 47 14.00 9.37 -2.51
N MET A 48 14.69 8.50 -3.25
CA MET A 48 15.85 7.76 -2.78
C MET A 48 17.12 8.43 -3.33
N SER A 49 18.11 8.68 -2.47
CA SER A 49 19.45 9.11 -2.88
C SER A 49 20.39 7.91 -2.87
N LYS A 50 21.05 7.64 -4.00
CA LYS A 50 22.01 6.54 -4.13
C LYS A 50 23.02 6.84 -5.25
N ASP A 51 24.31 6.63 -4.97
CA ASP A 51 25.41 6.77 -5.93
C ASP A 51 25.44 8.13 -6.66
N GLY A 52 25.13 9.20 -5.93
CA GLY A 52 25.05 10.56 -6.47
C GLY A 52 23.80 10.85 -7.32
N LEU A 53 22.87 9.90 -7.43
CA LEU A 53 21.62 10.02 -8.17
C LEU A 53 20.41 10.08 -7.24
N PHE A 54 19.33 10.70 -7.72
CA PHE A 54 18.03 10.74 -7.06
C PHE A 54 16.99 9.93 -7.84
N TYR A 55 16.29 9.02 -7.16
CA TYR A 55 15.24 8.20 -7.70
C TYR A 55 13.91 8.58 -7.05
N GLY A 56 13.07 9.31 -7.78
CA GLY A 56 11.73 9.71 -7.33
C GLY A 56 10.67 8.67 -7.69
N TYR A 57 9.72 8.44 -6.79
CA TYR A 57 8.52 7.65 -7.05
C TYR A 57 7.28 8.32 -6.47
N SER A 58 6.22 8.36 -7.27
CA SER A 58 4.91 8.88 -6.86
C SER A 58 3.88 7.77 -6.81
N ASP A 59 3.02 7.84 -5.80
CA ASP A 59 1.95 6.87 -5.62
C ASP A 59 1.00 6.79 -6.83
N PRO A 60 0.89 5.64 -7.52
CA PRO A 60 0.03 5.51 -8.70
C PRO A 60 -1.46 5.63 -8.37
N ARG A 61 -1.82 5.49 -7.09
CA ARG A 61 -3.21 5.57 -6.63
C ARG A 61 -3.68 7.02 -6.47
N ARG A 62 -2.77 8.01 -6.63
CA ARG A 62 -3.12 9.43 -6.64
C ARG A 62 -3.14 9.94 -8.09
N PRO A 63 -4.32 10.20 -8.68
CA PRO A 63 -4.42 10.74 -10.03
C PRO A 63 -3.61 12.04 -10.16
N GLY A 64 -2.78 12.12 -11.20
CA GLY A 64 -1.96 13.30 -11.51
C GLY A 64 -0.72 13.51 -10.63
N ALA A 65 -0.42 12.62 -9.67
CA ALA A 65 0.83 12.69 -8.92
C ALA A 65 2.05 12.44 -9.83
N LYS A 66 3.16 13.13 -9.57
CA LYS A 66 4.40 13.04 -10.36
C LYS A 66 5.63 13.14 -9.47
N ALA A 67 6.64 12.35 -9.83
CA ALA A 67 8.00 12.52 -9.36
C ALA A 67 8.80 13.11 -10.53
N VAL A 68 9.27 14.34 -10.37
CA VAL A 68 9.89 15.11 -11.44
C VAL A 68 11.35 15.36 -11.08
N GLY A 69 12.25 14.95 -11.96
CA GLY A 69 13.66 15.32 -11.87
C GLY A 69 13.89 16.75 -12.33
N VAL A 70 14.94 17.38 -11.81
CA VAL A 70 15.42 18.69 -12.24
C VAL A 70 16.85 18.53 -12.76
N GLU A 71 17.27 19.46 -13.62
CA GLU A 71 18.65 19.56 -14.12
C GLU A 71 19.64 19.99 -13.05
#